data_AF-A0A4Y9R8M5-F1
#
_entry.id   AF-A0A4Y9R8M5-F1
#
_cell.length_a   1.000
_cell.length_b   1.000
_cell.length_c   1.000
_cell.angle_alpha   90.00
_cell.angle_beta   90.00
_cell.angle_gamma   90.00
#
_symmetry.space_group_name_H-M   'P 1'
#
loop_
_entity.id
_entity.type
_entity.pdbx_description
1 polymer ?
#
loop_
_entity_poly.entity_id
_entity_poly.type
_entity_poly.pdbx_seq_one_letter_code
_entity_poly.pdbx_strand_id
1 'polypeptide(L)' 'MFGLRILAARRRVSKAMKAYRLAYLEWNQANARQDTRRMKAAGNALRAANIELLSAETALAALEAPQHGQVAR' A
#
# COMPACT_ATOMS: atom_id res chain seq x y z
N MET A 1 11.55 4.66 21.53
CA MET A 1 11.59 3.94 20.23
C MET A 1 10.36 4.18 19.32
N PHE A 2 9.48 5.16 19.62
CA PHE A 2 8.27 5.41 18.82
C PHE A 2 8.55 5.86 17.38
N GLY A 3 9.58 6.72 17.19
CA GLY A 3 9.98 7.21 15.86
C GLY A 3 10.46 6.11 14.89
N LEU A 4 11.10 5.05 15.39
CA LEU A 4 11.55 3.93 14.55
C LEU A 4 10.36 3.12 14.01
N ARG A 5 9.28 2.99 14.80
CA ARG A 5 8.06 2.26 14.40
C ARG A 5 7.30 3.02 13.32
N ILE A 6 7.16 4.34 13.46
CA ILE A 6 6.55 5.21 12.42
C ILE A 6 7.40 5.17 11.14
N LEU A 7 8.72 5.25 11.24
CA LEU A 7 9.61 5.18 10.08
C LEU A 7 9.48 3.84 9.34
N ALA A 8 9.41 2.72 10.08
CA ALA A 8 9.18 1.41 9.49
C ALA A 8 7.81 1.30 8.80
N ALA A 9 6.75 1.84 9.41
CA ALA A 9 5.41 1.88 8.82
C ALA A 9 5.37 2.70 7.53
N ARG A 10 5.98 3.90 7.51
CA ARG A 10 6.10 4.75 6.31
C ARG A 10 6.89 4.08 5.19
N ARG A 11 7.96 3.36 5.51
CA ARG A 11 8.72 2.54 4.54
C ARG A 11 7.84 1.45 3.93
N ARG A 12 7.00 0.81 4.73
CA ARG A 12 6.07 -0.23 4.28
C ARG A 12 5.02 0.34 3.32
N VAL A 13 4.42 1.48 3.64
CA VAL A 13 3.52 2.22 2.73
C VAL A 13 4.21 2.56 1.42
N SER A 14 5.42 3.13 1.48
CA SER A 14 6.20 3.50 0.29
C SER A 14 6.50 2.29 -0.61
N LYS A 15 6.83 1.14 -0.01
CA LYS A 15 7.07 -0.12 -0.74
C LYS A 15 5.79 -0.61 -1.43
N ALA A 16 4.66 -0.65 -0.71
CA ALA A 16 3.38 -1.08 -1.25
C ALA A 16 2.91 -0.17 -2.40
N MET A 17 3.07 1.16 -2.24
CA MET A 17 2.75 2.12 -3.28
C MET A 17 3.61 1.93 -4.53
N LYS A 18 4.92 1.63 -4.37
CA LYS A 18 5.79 1.30 -5.51
C LYS A 18 5.32 0.04 -6.23
N ALA A 19 4.95 -1.02 -5.49
CA ALA A 19 4.44 -2.25 -6.07
C ALA A 19 3.14 -2.02 -6.85
N TYR A 20 2.22 -1.22 -6.31
CA TYR A 20 0.98 -0.84 -6.99
C TYR A 20 1.27 -0.10 -8.30
N ARG A 21 2.17 0.90 -8.28
CA ARG A 21 2.55 1.66 -9.49
C ARG A 21 3.15 0.77 -10.57
N LEU A 22 4.02 -0.18 -10.21
CA LEU A 22 4.59 -1.12 -11.16
C LEU A 22 3.54 -2.02 -11.78
N ALA A 23 2.61 -2.56 -10.97
CA ALA A 23 1.51 -3.38 -11.47
C ALA A 23 0.55 -2.59 -12.38
N TYR A 24 0.32 -1.31 -12.07
CA TYR A 24 -0.48 -0.41 -12.90
C TYR A 24 0.18 -0.14 -14.26
N LEU A 25 1.49 0.09 -14.28
CA LEU A 25 2.24 0.25 -15.52
C LEU A 25 2.19 -1.02 -16.37
N GLU A 26 2.37 -2.20 -15.76
CA GLU A 26 2.27 -3.48 -16.48
C GLU A 26 0.86 -3.69 -17.05
N TRP A 27 -0.18 -3.34 -16.28
CA TRP A 27 -1.56 -3.39 -16.77
C TRP A 27 -1.75 -2.49 -17.99
N ASN A 28 -1.28 -1.24 -17.94
CA ASN A 28 -1.39 -0.31 -19.06
C ASN A 28 -0.64 -0.79 -20.29
N GLN A 29 0.57 -1.32 -20.11
CA GLN A 29 1.34 -1.90 -21.21
C GLN A 29 0.68 -3.15 -21.80
N ALA A 30 0.09 -4.00 -20.96
CA ALA A 30 -0.64 -5.18 -21.42
C ALA A 30 -1.93 -4.78 -22.16
N ASN A 31 -2.65 -3.77 -21.66
CA ASN A 31 -3.85 -3.21 -22.27
C ASN A 31 -3.54 -2.61 -23.65
N ALA A 32 -2.45 -1.85 -23.79
CA ALA A 32 -2.01 -1.28 -25.07
C ALA A 32 -1.71 -2.38 -26.12
N ARG A 33 -1.25 -3.56 -25.68
CA ARG A 33 -0.99 -4.72 -26.54
C ARG A 33 -2.17 -5.67 -26.68
N GLN A 34 -3.30 -5.39 -26.00
CA GLN A 34 -4.44 -6.30 -25.85
C GLN A 34 -4.05 -7.71 -25.34
N ASP A 35 -2.98 -7.80 -24.54
CA ASP A 35 -2.52 -9.06 -23.96
C ASP A 35 -3.35 -9.38 -22.70
N THR A 36 -4.45 -10.09 -22.91
CA THR A 36 -5.41 -10.44 -21.85
C THR A 36 -4.79 -11.29 -20.74
N ARG A 37 -3.77 -12.10 -21.05
CA ARG A 37 -3.08 -12.93 -20.05
C ARG A 37 -2.23 -12.06 -19.13
N ARG A 38 -1.42 -11.16 -19.69
CA ARG A 38 -0.63 -10.20 -18.87
C ARG A 38 -1.53 -9.21 -18.15
N MET A 39 -2.63 -8.76 -18.75
CA MET A 39 -3.62 -7.95 -18.04
C MET A 39 -4.14 -8.69 -16.81
N LYS A 40 -4.60 -9.95 -16.94
CA LYS A 40 -5.08 -10.73 -15.79
C LYS A 40 -4.02 -10.86 -14.68
N ALA A 41 -2.76 -11.12 -15.05
CA ALA A 41 -1.66 -11.19 -14.10
C ALA A 41 -1.41 -9.84 -13.39
N ALA A 42 -1.35 -8.75 -14.16
CA ALA A 42 -1.19 -7.40 -13.62
C ALA A 42 -2.37 -6.97 -12.73
N GLY A 43 -3.59 -7.38 -13.06
CA GLY A 43 -4.78 -7.09 -12.26
C GLY A 43 -4.78 -7.82 -10.92
N ASN A 44 -4.30 -9.06 -10.90
CA ASN A 44 -4.09 -9.79 -9.65
C ASN A 44 -3.00 -9.12 -8.80
N ALA A 45 -1.91 -8.68 -9.43
CA ALA A 45 -0.84 -7.94 -8.75
C ALA A 45 -1.33 -6.60 -8.20
N LEU A 46 -2.15 -5.86 -8.96
CA LEU A 46 -2.79 -4.63 -8.53
C LEU A 46 -3.68 -4.85 -7.30
N ARG A 47 -4.54 -5.88 -7.32
CA ARG A 47 -5.41 -6.21 -6.20
C ARG A 47 -4.59 -6.55 -4.95
N ALA A 48 -3.55 -7.37 -5.10
CA ALA A 48 -2.66 -7.73 -3.99
C ALA A 48 -1.92 -6.50 -3.43
N ALA A 49 -1.34 -5.67 -4.29
CA ALA A 49 -0.64 -4.46 -3.88
C ALA A 49 -1.59 -3.43 -3.22
N ASN A 50 -2.83 -3.34 -3.67
CA ASN A 50 -3.85 -2.47 -3.07
C ASN A 50 -4.23 -2.92 -1.65
N ILE A 51 -4.41 -4.24 -1.45
CA ILE A 51 -4.65 -4.80 -0.11
C ILE A 51 -3.47 -4.52 0.81
N GLU A 52 -2.24 -4.71 0.32
CA GLU A 52 -1.04 -4.42 1.11
C GLU A 52 -0.91 -2.93 1.44
N LEU A 53 -1.25 -2.04 0.50
CA LEU A 53 -1.23 -0.60 0.70
C LEU A 53 -2.23 -0.18 1.79
N LEU A 54 -3.49 -0.61 1.68
CA LEU A 54 -4.53 -0.37 2.69
C LEU A 54 -4.10 -0.88 4.08
N SER A 55 -3.53 -2.08 4.15
CA SER A 55 -3.01 -2.64 5.40
C SER A 55 -1.85 -1.80 5.98
N ALA A 56 -0.95 -1.30 5.13
CA ALA A 56 0.16 -0.46 5.57
C ALA A 56 -0.32 0.94 6.03
N GLU A 57 -1.29 1.52 5.33
CA GLU A 57 -1.89 2.82 5.66
C GLU A 57 -2.65 2.77 6.99
N THR A 58 -3.47 1.74 7.19
CA THR A 58 -4.18 1.51 8.46
C THR A 58 -3.22 1.32 9.63
N ALA A 59 -2.13 0.57 9.44
CA ALA A 59 -1.10 0.39 10.45
C ALA A 59 -0.35 1.70 10.78
N LEU A 60 -0.09 2.55 9.78
CA LEU A 60 0.51 3.87 10.00
C LEU A 60 -0.45 4.79 10.74
N ALA A 61 -1.72 4.84 10.33
CA ALA A 61 -2.75 5.66 10.99
C ALA A 61 -2.94 5.26 12.46
N ALA A 62 -2.90 3.96 12.78
CA ALA A 62 -2.98 3.48 14.16
C ALA A 62 -1.79 3.91 15.03
N LEU A 63 -0.63 4.18 14.43
CA LEU A 63 0.55 4.71 15.12
C LEU A 63 0.53 6.24 15.22
N GLU A 64 -0.11 6.94 14.28
CA GLU A 64 -0.19 8.40 14.25
C GLU A 64 -1.40 8.94 15.05
N ALA A 65 -2.40 8.12 15.34
CA ALA A 65 -3.52 8.50 16.20
C ALA A 65 -3.04 8.92 17.60
N PRO A 66 -3.37 10.13 18.08
CA PRO A 66 -3.13 10.52 19.46
C PRO A 66 -3.95 9.60 20.36
N GLN A 67 -3.41 9.21 21.51
CA GLN A 67 -4.17 8.55 22.56
C GLN A 67 -5.22 9.53 23.14
N HIS A 68 -6.31 9.80 22.40
CA HIS A 68 -7.44 10.60 22.85
C HIS A 68 -8.30 9.84 23.87
N GLY A 69 -7.66 9.37 24.94
CA GLY A 69 -8.29 8.67 26.05
C GLY A 69 -7.62 8.91 27.40
N GLN A 70 -6.57 9.74 27.49
CA GLN A 70 -6.02 10.21 28.76
C GLN A 70 -6.28 11.71 28.91
N VAL A 71 -7.54 12.08 29.09
CA VAL A 71 -7.87 13.34 29.78
C VAL A 71 -8.47 12.92 31.11
N ALA A 72 -7.64 13.01 32.14
CA ALA A 72 -8.04 12.86 33.52
C ALA A 72 -9.23 13.79 33.83
N ARG A 73 -10.34 13.21 34.28
CA ARG A 73 -11.28 13.86 35.19
C ARG A 73 -11.84 12.80 36.12
#